data_AF-A0A4Y1R3H0-F1
#
_entry.id   AF-A0A4Y1R3H0-F1
#
_cell.length_a   1.000
_cell.length_b   1.000
_cell.length_c   1.000
_cell.angle_alpha   90.00
_cell.angle_beta   90.00
_cell.angle_gamma   90.00
#
_symmetry.space_group_name_H-M   'P 1'
#
loop_
_entity.id
_entity.type
_entity.pdbx_description
1 polymer ?
#
loop_
_entity_poly.entity_id
_entity_poly.type
_entity_poly.pdbx_seq_one_letter_code
_entity_poly.pdbx_strand_id
1 'polypeptide(L)'
;MSLQNSVYLWNPSIKKIKRLPIGVIQDTTYVVAIGLGFHRGGNDHKVVRVMRFACKENMFGRRICAVPPVSYHVLFPEYNCAFLNGVVYWITTELFQLSTFILSFDLGSEEFKRIISHSF
;
A
#
# COMPACT_ATOMS: atom_id res chain seq x y z
N MET A 1 -9.90 -16.88 15.80
CA MET A 1 -9.13 -16.88 14.54
C MET A 1 -9.53 -15.65 13.73
N SER A 2 -8.75 -14.57 13.76
CA SER A 2 -9.07 -13.34 13.03
C SER A 2 -8.68 -13.48 11.54
N LEU A 3 -9.68 -13.61 10.67
CA LEU A 3 -9.54 -13.67 9.21
C LEU A 3 -9.08 -12.33 8.57
N GLN A 4 -8.98 -11.24 9.34
CA GLN A 4 -9.08 -9.88 8.80
C GLN A 4 -7.94 -9.40 7.91
N ASN A 5 -6.78 -10.08 7.81
CA ASN A 5 -5.61 -9.55 7.11
C ASN A 5 -4.89 -10.55 6.18
N SER A 6 -5.55 -11.62 5.73
CA SER A 6 -4.94 -12.56 4.77
C SER A 6 -5.09 -12.07 3.33
N VAL A 7 -3.99 -12.04 2.57
CA VAL A 7 -3.98 -11.69 1.14
C VAL A 7 -3.64 -12.94 0.33
N TYR A 8 -4.39 -13.17 -0.75
CA TYR A 8 -4.18 -14.29 -1.65
C TYR A 8 -3.86 -13.76 -3.05
N LEU A 9 -2.81 -14.31 -3.67
CA LEU A 9 -2.48 -14.11 -5.07
C LEU A 9 -3.13 -15.22 -5.88
N TRP A 10 -4.06 -14.86 -6.76
CA TRP A 10 -4.70 -15.81 -7.66
C TRP A 10 -4.21 -15.58 -9.09
N ASN A 11 -3.68 -16.63 -9.71
CA ASN A 11 -3.43 -16.65 -11.14
C ASN A 11 -4.55 -17.46 -11.83
N PRO A 12 -5.53 -16.81 -12.47
CA PRO A 12 -6.66 -17.49 -13.09
C PRO A 12 -6.23 -18.35 -14.29
N SER A 13 -5.20 -17.95 -15.03
CA SER A 13 -4.71 -18.65 -16.24
C SER A 13 -4.18 -20.05 -15.95
N ILE A 14 -3.59 -20.26 -14.77
CA ILE A 14 -3.08 -21.57 -14.34
C ILE A 14 -3.88 -22.17 -13.17
N LYS A 15 -4.99 -21.52 -12.78
CA LYS A 15 -5.86 -21.93 -11.66
C LYS A 15 -5.11 -22.17 -10.35
N LYS A 16 -4.05 -21.40 -10.07
CA LYS A 16 -3.28 -21.50 -8.82
C LYS A 16 -3.55 -20.33 -7.91
N ILE A 17 -3.71 -20.62 -6.63
CA ILE A 17 -3.84 -19.63 -5.56
C ILE A 17 -2.64 -19.80 -4.62
N LYS A 18 -2.02 -18.68 -4.26
CA LYS A 18 -0.94 -18.64 -3.27
C LYS A 18 -1.33 -17.66 -2.17
N ARG A 19 -1.42 -18.15 -0.93
CA ARG A 19 -1.56 -17.27 0.24
C ARG A 19 -0.23 -16.55 0.46
N LEU A 20 -0.26 -15.23 0.58
CA LEU A 20 0.93 -14.46 0.92
C LEU A 20 1.26 -14.62 2.41
N PRO A 21 2.55 -14.56 2.79
CA PRO A 21 2.94 -14.53 4.19
C PRO A 21 2.21 -13.43 4.94
N ILE A 22 1.80 -13.72 6.18
CA ILE A 22 1.29 -12.68 7.07
C ILE A 22 2.48 -11.78 7.39
N GLY A 23 2.33 -10.48 7.14
CA GLY A 23 3.38 -9.50 7.44
C GLY A 23 3.69 -9.47 8.95
N VAL A 24 4.87 -8.95 9.29
CA VAL A 24 5.32 -8.76 10.69
C VAL A 24 4.34 -7.89 11.50
N ILE A 25 3.52 -7.10 10.79
CA ILE A 25 2.58 -6.15 11.34
C ILE A 25 1.19 -6.80 11.50
N GLN A 26 0.90 -7.33 12.69
CA GLN A 26 -0.31 -8.15 12.95
C GLN A 26 -1.39 -7.44 13.78
N ASP A 27 -1.00 -6.50 14.64
CA ASP A 27 -1.88 -5.99 15.70
C ASP A 27 -2.59 -4.69 15.29
N THR A 28 -3.90 -4.61 15.54
CA THR A 28 -4.77 -3.41 15.46
C THR A 28 -4.87 -2.66 14.12
N THR A 29 -4.72 -3.35 12.98
CA THR A 29 -4.46 -2.69 11.69
C THR A 29 -5.53 -2.98 10.63
N TYR A 30 -6.00 -1.93 9.94
CA TYR A 30 -6.84 -2.03 8.74
C TYR A 30 -5.99 -1.81 7.49
N VAL A 31 -6.03 -2.76 6.55
CA VAL A 31 -5.45 -2.54 5.21
C VAL A 31 -6.35 -1.56 4.48
N VAL A 32 -5.77 -0.42 4.08
CA VAL A 32 -6.49 0.63 3.34
C VAL A 32 -6.19 0.60 1.85
N ALA A 33 -5.05 0.04 1.46
CA ALA A 33 -4.72 -0.18 0.05
C ALA A 33 -3.78 -1.37 -0.12
N ILE A 34 -3.86 -2.02 -1.26
CA ILE A 34 -2.92 -3.06 -1.70
C ILE A 34 -2.38 -2.66 -3.07
N GLY A 35 -1.11 -2.94 -3.30
CA GLY A 35 -0.44 -2.79 -4.58
C GLY A 35 0.30 -4.06 -4.95
N LEU A 36 0.32 -4.41 -6.23
CA LEU A 36 1.15 -5.49 -6.77
C LEU A 36 1.97 -4.94 -7.93
N GLY A 37 3.24 -5.28 -7.98
CA GLY A 37 4.08 -4.91 -9.12
C GLY A 37 5.35 -5.73 -9.22
N PHE A 38 6.03 -5.57 -10.34
CA PHE A 38 7.27 -6.28 -10.64
C PHE A 38 8.46 -5.33 -10.55
N HIS A 39 9.43 -5.68 -9.70
CA HIS A 39 10.66 -4.93 -9.58
C HIS A 39 11.75 -5.60 -10.43
N ARG A 40 12.10 -4.94 -11.54
CA ARG A 40 13.07 -5.48 -12.51
C ARG A 40 14.47 -5.67 -11.92
N GLY A 41 14.94 -4.73 -11.09
CA GLY A 41 16.30 -4.77 -10.53
C GLY A 41 16.54 -5.97 -9.61
N GLY A 42 15.51 -6.39 -8.87
CA GLY A 42 15.54 -7.57 -7.98
C GLY A 42 14.99 -8.84 -8.62
N ASN A 43 14.46 -8.73 -9.86
CA ASN A 43 13.75 -9.81 -10.55
C ASN A 43 12.65 -10.46 -9.70
N ASP A 44 11.93 -9.66 -8.93
CA ASP A 44 10.97 -10.12 -7.93
C ASP A 44 9.61 -9.43 -8.05
N HIS A 45 8.55 -10.16 -7.70
CA HIS A 45 7.22 -9.60 -7.58
C HIS A 45 7.03 -9.13 -6.14
N LYS A 46 6.67 -7.87 -5.98
CA LYS A 46 6.47 -7.25 -4.67
C LYS A 46 4.99 -6.93 -4.48
N VAL A 47 4.53 -7.12 -3.25
CA VAL A 47 3.19 -6.75 -2.80
C VAL A 47 3.33 -5.68 -1.73
N VAL A 48 2.73 -4.53 -1.97
CA VAL A 48 2.72 -3.39 -1.06
C VAL A 48 1.39 -3.40 -0.33
N ARG A 49 1.44 -3.21 0.99
CA ARG A 49 0.24 -3.07 1.83
C ARG A 49 0.31 -1.73 2.52
N VAL A 50 -0.65 -0.85 2.24
CA VAL A 50 -0.81 0.39 2.99
C VAL A 50 -1.74 0.11 4.15
N MET A 51 -1.28 0.44 5.34
CA MET A 51 -1.92 0.08 6.60
C MET A 51 -2.26 1.35 7.38
N ARG A 52 -3.47 1.37 7.96
CA ARG A 52 -3.85 2.39 8.94
C ARG A 52 -3.77 1.79 10.33
N PHE A 53 -2.97 2.42 11.18
CA PHE A 53 -2.83 2.07 12.59
C PHE A 53 -3.88 2.84 13.40
N ALA A 54 -4.67 2.13 14.22
CA ALA A 54 -5.38 2.78 15.30
C ALA A 54 -4.32 3.31 16.28
N CYS A 55 -4.35 4.61 16.58
CA CYS A 55 -3.34 5.23 17.44
C CYS A 55 -3.28 4.49 18.79
N LYS A 56 -2.16 3.81 19.06
CA LYS A 56 -1.75 3.39 20.39
C LYS A 56 -0.38 4.00 20.62
N GLU A 57 -0.27 4.87 21.62
CA GLU A 57 0.85 5.79 21.88
C GLU A 57 2.24 5.16 22.03
N ASN A 58 2.44 3.85 21.93
CA ASN A 58 3.72 3.19 22.23
C ASN A 58 4.22 2.18 21.19
N MET A 59 3.91 2.35 19.90
CA MET A 59 4.39 1.41 18.85
C MET A 59 5.67 1.89 18.13
N PHE A 60 6.65 2.43 18.84
CA PHE A 60 8.00 2.74 18.33
C PHE A 60 8.91 1.49 18.32
N GLY A 61 8.42 0.38 17.77
CA GLY A 61 9.14 -0.90 17.83
C GLY A 61 8.91 -1.83 16.65
N ARG A 62 8.43 -1.32 15.50
CA ARG A 62 8.20 -2.16 14.33
C ARG A 62 8.71 -1.46 13.08
N ARG A 63 9.59 -2.16 12.36
CA ARG A 63 10.23 -1.73 11.12
C ARG A 63 9.19 -1.24 10.11
N ILE A 64 8.96 0.07 10.09
CA ILE A 64 8.22 0.75 9.03
C ILE A 64 9.21 0.86 7.88
N CYS A 65 9.04 0.07 6.81
CA CYS A 65 9.96 0.12 5.67
C CYS A 65 9.88 1.46 4.92
N ALA A 66 8.71 2.11 4.93
CA ALA A 66 8.54 3.46 4.39
C ALA A 66 7.30 4.13 4.98
N VAL A 67 7.41 5.43 5.30
CA VAL A 67 6.29 6.25 5.77
C VAL A 67 5.85 7.15 4.61
N PRO A 68 4.57 7.11 4.18
CA PRO A 68 4.11 8.03 3.16
C PRO A 68 4.12 9.47 3.70
N PRO A 69 4.49 10.48 2.88
CA PRO A 69 4.54 11.89 3.29
C PRO A 69 3.13 12.51 3.31
N VAL A 70 2.22 11.90 4.07
CA VAL A 70 0.79 12.23 4.04
C VAL A 70 0.23 12.30 5.47
N SER A 71 -0.82 13.10 5.66
CA SER A 71 -1.53 13.20 6.95
C SER A 71 -2.15 11.85 7.35
N TYR A 72 -2.39 11.66 8.66
CA TYR A 72 -3.10 10.49 9.18
C TYR A 72 -4.54 10.34 8.65
N HIS A 73 -5.10 11.41 8.07
CA HIS A 73 -6.48 11.49 7.56
C HIS A 73 -6.58 11.37 6.04
N VAL A 74 -5.92 10.37 5.47
CA VAL A 74 -5.95 10.08 4.02
C VAL A 74 -6.86 8.89 3.74
N LEU A 75 -7.77 9.05 2.78
CA LEU A 75 -8.59 7.98 2.24
C LEU A 75 -8.04 7.47 0.92
N PHE A 76 -8.28 6.17 0.70
CA PHE A 76 -8.13 5.50 -0.59
C PHE A 76 -9.55 5.27 -1.11
N PRO A 77 -10.12 6.24 -1.87
CA PRO A 77 -11.51 6.15 -2.33
C PRO A 77 -11.77 4.92 -3.19
N GLU A 78 -10.73 4.43 -3.86
CA GLU A 78 -10.73 3.18 -4.61
C GLU A 78 -9.71 2.20 -4.04
N TYR A 79 -10.05 0.91 -4.04
CA TYR A 79 -9.10 -0.17 -3.76
C TYR A 79 -8.16 -0.47 -4.95
N ASN A 80 -8.32 0.25 -6.05
CA ASN A 80 -7.55 0.07 -7.26
C ASN A 80 -6.17 0.72 -7.15
N CYS A 81 -5.21 0.14 -7.85
CA CYS A 81 -3.89 0.71 -8.04
C CYS A 81 -3.48 0.57 -9.50
N ALA A 82 -2.62 1.47 -9.96
CA ALA A 82 -1.95 1.32 -11.24
C ALA A 82 -0.49 0.95 -11.01
N PHE A 83 0.07 0.10 -11.85
CA PHE A 83 1.49 -0.23 -11.83
C PHE A 83 2.12 0.22 -13.15
N LEU A 84 3.17 1.04 -13.08
CA LEU A 84 3.90 1.52 -14.24
C LEU A 84 5.38 1.69 -13.91
N ASN A 85 6.26 1.09 -14.73
CA ASN A 85 7.71 1.25 -14.66
C ASN A 85 8.34 1.01 -13.27
N GLY A 86 7.86 0.01 -12.54
CA GLY A 86 8.38 -0.31 -11.21
C GLY A 86 7.77 0.52 -10.08
N VAL A 87 6.79 1.37 -10.38
CA VAL A 87 6.11 2.22 -9.39
C VAL A 87 4.64 1.83 -9.31
N VAL A 88 4.11 1.75 -8.09
CA VAL A 88 2.68 1.55 -7.82
C VAL A 88 2.05 2.90 -7.46
N TYR A 89 0.87 3.17 -8.01
CA TYR A 89 0.14 4.42 -7.85
C TYR A 89 -1.25 4.17 -7.28
N TRP A 90 -1.70 5.04 -6.40
CA TRP A 90 -3.06 5.09 -5.87
C TRP A 90 -3.60 6.50 -5.95
N ILE A 91 -4.89 6.62 -6.24
CA ILE A 91 -5.63 7.87 -6.03
C ILE A 91 -5.94 7.95 -4.53
N THR A 92 -5.67 9.10 -3.94
CA THR A 92 -5.85 9.35 -2.51
C THR A 92 -6.51 10.70 -2.28
N THR A 93 -7.32 10.81 -1.23
CA THR A 93 -8.01 12.05 -0.86
C THR A 93 -7.68 12.41 0.58
N GLU A 94 -7.21 13.64 0.79
CA GLU A 94 -6.99 14.20 2.12
C GLU A 94 -8.30 14.77 2.68
N LEU A 95 -8.79 14.20 3.79
CA LEU A 95 -10.15 14.47 4.28
C LEU A 95 -10.43 15.92 4.64
N PHE A 96 -9.47 16.62 5.26
CA PHE A 96 -9.69 17.99 5.73
C PHE A 96 -9.51 19.04 4.64
N GLN A 97 -8.62 18.77 3.68
CA GLN A 97 -8.35 19.68 2.57
C GLN A 97 -9.24 19.39 1.35
N LEU A 98 -9.95 18.25 1.37
CA LEU A 98 -10.71 17.68 0.25
C LEU A 98 -9.89 17.62 -1.06
N SER A 99 -8.56 17.58 -0.93
CA SER A 99 -7.64 17.56 -2.05
C SER A 99 -7.34 16.12 -2.45
N THR A 100 -7.49 15.84 -3.74
CA THR A 100 -7.11 14.55 -4.33
C THR A 100 -5.69 14.64 -4.88
N PHE A 101 -4.89 13.60 -4.64
CA PHE A 101 -3.53 13.49 -5.16
C PHE A 101 -3.20 12.03 -5.48
N ILE A 102 -2.15 11.84 -6.27
CA ILE A 102 -1.64 10.52 -6.58
C ILE A 102 -0.53 10.21 -5.57
N LEU A 103 -0.72 9.13 -4.81
CA LEU A 103 0.35 8.55 -4.00
C LEU A 103 1.09 7.54 -4.86
N SER A 104 2.41 7.63 -4.90
CA SER A 104 3.28 6.69 -5.60
C SER A 104 4.19 5.96 -4.61
N PHE A 105 4.53 4.72 -4.91
CA PHE A 105 5.52 3.92 -4.20
C PHE A 105 6.46 3.23 -5.19
N ASP A 106 7.74 3.59 -5.14
CA ASP A 106 8.77 2.99 -5.97
C ASP A 106 9.19 1.63 -5.39
N LEU A 107 9.05 0.55 -6.15
CA LEU A 107 9.37 -0.80 -5.66
C LEU A 107 10.88 -1.06 -5.53
N GLY A 108 11.71 -0.28 -6.22
CA GLY A 108 13.16 -0.39 -6.19
C GLY A 108 13.77 0.35 -5.01
N SER A 109 13.45 1.65 -4.88
CA SER A 109 13.93 2.44 -3.73
C SER A 109 13.13 2.23 -2.45
N GLU A 110 11.92 1.65 -2.56
CA GLU A 110 10.98 1.49 -1.45
C GLU A 110 10.55 2.83 -0.83
N GLU A 111 10.40 3.86 -1.65
CA GLU A 111 10.03 5.21 -1.20
C GLU A 111 8.63 5.64 -1.68
N PHE A 112 7.92 6.38 -0.82
CA PHE A 112 6.65 7.02 -1.19
C PHE A 112 6.88 8.44 -1.71
N LYS A 113 6.11 8.85 -2.73
CA LYS A 113 6.06 10.25 -3.20
C LYS A 113 4.62 10.68 -3.45
N ARG A 114 4.32 11.92 -3.04
CA ARG A 114 3.05 12.61 -3.34
C ARG A 114 3.19 13.34 -4.68
N ILE A 115 2.26 13.11 -5.59
CA ILE A 115 2.17 13.81 -6.87
C ILE A 115 0.86 14.59 -6.89
N ILE A 116 0.96 15.91 -7.00
CA ILE A 116 -0.20 16.80 -7.04
C ILE A 116 -0.81 16.73 -8.43
N SER A 117 -2.11 16.42 -8.50
CA SER A 117 -2.87 16.56 -9.73
C SER A 117 -3.30 18.03 -9.83
N HIS A 118 -2.60 18.84 -10.62
CA HIS A 118 -3.15 20.11 -11.05
C HIS A 118 -4.23 19.82 -12.10
N SER A 119 -5.46 20.26 -11.84
CA SER A 119 -6.53 20.25 -12.85
C SER A 119 -6.04 20.99 -14.10
N PHE A 120 -6.15 20.36 -15.26
CA PHE A 120 -5.91 21.00 -16.56
C PHE A 120 -6.98 22.06 -16.86
#